data_AF-A0A5C1B666-F1
#
_entry.id   AF-A0A5C1B666-F1
#
_cell.length_a   1.000
_cell.length_b   1.000
_cell.length_c   1.000
_cell.angle_alpha   90.00
_cell.angle_beta   90.00
_cell.angle_gamma   90.00
#
_symmetry.space_group_name_H-M   'P 1'
#
loop_
_entity.id
_entity.type
_entity.pdbx_description
1 polymer ?
#
loop_
_entity_poly.entity_id
_entity_poly.type
_entity_poly.pdbx_seq_one_letter_code
_entity_poly.pdbx_strand_id
1 'polypeptide(L)' 'MNLTNRRLRGRDGRNQAEGQMACDLQARYDRLIVLARGFEAVGDKIDAERHYQQADHYRRLLNRKAA' A
#
# COMPACT_ATOMS: atom_id res chain seq x y z
N MET A 1 -33.99 28.86 -16.82
CA MET A 1 -32.64 29.49 -16.87
C MET A 1 -32.16 29.57 -15.41
N ASN A 2 -31.04 29.02 -14.93
CA ASN A 2 -29.78 28.62 -15.53
C ASN A 2 -29.18 27.40 -14.81
N LEU A 3 -28.65 26.44 -15.58
CA LEU A 3 -27.87 25.29 -15.12
C LEU A 3 -26.38 25.65 -15.07
N THR A 4 -25.77 25.85 -13.91
CA THR A 4 -24.29 25.85 -13.78
C THR A 4 -23.79 25.53 -12.36
N ASN A 5 -24.19 24.39 -11.78
CA ASN A 5 -23.50 23.81 -10.61
C ASN A 5 -22.68 22.56 -10.99
N ARG A 6 -21.97 22.64 -12.12
CA ARG A 6 -21.07 21.58 -12.60
C ARG A 6 -19.65 22.14 -12.56
N ARG A 7 -18.85 21.72 -11.56
CA ARG A 7 -17.37 21.57 -11.57
C ARG A 7 -16.73 21.78 -10.18
N LEU A 8 -17.17 21.03 -9.17
CA LEU A 8 -16.36 20.81 -7.95
C LEU A 8 -16.40 19.33 -7.51
N ARG A 9 -16.50 18.39 -8.47
CA ARG A 9 -16.69 16.97 -8.16
C ARG A 9 -15.63 16.06 -8.78
N GLY A 10 -14.37 16.51 -8.76
CA GLY A 10 -13.25 15.78 -9.37
C GLY A 10 -11.96 15.69 -8.55
N ARG A 11 -11.91 16.24 -7.33
CA ARG A 11 -10.72 16.22 -6.46
C ARG A 11 -10.85 15.30 -5.25
N ASP A 12 -12.01 15.24 -4.59
CA ASP A 12 -12.19 14.39 -3.40
C ASP A 12 -12.09 12.88 -3.66
N GLY A 13 -12.61 12.40 -4.79
CA GLY A 13 -12.55 10.97 -5.12
C GLY A 13 -11.13 10.44 -5.36
N ARG A 14 -10.20 11.29 -5.80
CA ARG A 14 -8.79 10.91 -5.99
C ARG A 14 -8.06 10.82 -4.66
N ASN A 15 -8.21 11.81 -3.78
CA ASN A 15 -7.59 11.78 -2.46
C ASN A 15 -8.13 10.64 -1.57
N GLN A 16 -9.43 10.33 -1.64
CA GLN A 16 -10.00 9.19 -0.91
C GLN A 16 -9.52 7.84 -1.46
N ALA A 17 -9.51 7.66 -2.78
CA ALA A 17 -8.99 6.44 -3.39
C ALA A 17 -7.48 6.28 -3.15
N GLU A 18 -6.72 7.37 -3.17
CA GLU A 18 -5.29 7.38 -2.87
C GLU A 18 -5.01 7.02 -1.40
N GLY A 19 -5.78 7.56 -0.46
CA GLY A 19 -5.71 7.24 0.96
C GLY A 19 -6.12 5.80 1.28
N GLN A 20 -7.20 5.30 0.67
CA GLN A 20 -7.61 3.89 0.80
C GLN A 20 -6.57 2.93 0.23
N MET A 21 -6.00 3.27 -0.93
CA MET A 21 -4.98 2.45 -1.57
C MET A 21 -3.63 2.51 -0.82
N ALA A 22 -3.29 3.64 -0.17
CA ALA A 22 -2.13 3.72 0.71
C ALA A 22 -2.34 2.89 2.00
N CYS A 23 -3.55 2.91 2.57
CA CYS A 23 -3.91 2.08 3.71
C CYS A 23 -3.82 0.57 3.37
N ASP A 24 -4.27 0.18 2.17
CA ASP A 24 -4.15 -1.20 1.68
C ASP A 24 -2.68 -1.61 1.45
N LEU A 25 -1.83 -0.71 0.94
CA LEU A 25 -0.39 -0.97 0.75
C LEU A 25 0.34 -1.14 2.09
N GLN A 26 0.01 -0.33 3.10
CA GLN A 26 0.57 -0.44 4.45
C GLN A 26 0.18 -1.78 5.10
N ALA A 27 -1.10 -2.16 5.03
CA ALA A 27 -1.57 -3.44 5.57
C ALA A 27 -0.89 -4.65 4.89
N ARG A 28 -0.65 -4.57 3.57
CA ARG A 28 0.09 -5.60 2.82
C ARG A 28 1.56 -5.67 3.25
N TYR A 29 2.20 -4.52 3.44
CA TYR A 29 3.57 -4.45 3.95
C TYR A 29 3.68 -5.12 5.32
N ASP A 30 2.84 -4.73 6.27
CA ASP A 30 2.88 -5.24 7.65
C ASP A 30 2.63 -6.75 7.68
N ARG A 31 1.67 -7.24 6.89
CA ARG A 31 1.41 -8.69 6.75
C ARG A 31 2.63 -9.46 6.26
N LEU A 32 3.34 -8.92 5.26
CA LEU A 32 4.52 -9.59 4.70
C LEU A 32 5.70 -9.63 5.67
N ILE A 33 5.87 -8.58 6.49
CA ILE A 33 6.87 -8.59 7.56
C ILE A 33 6.57 -9.67 8.60
N VAL A 34 5.30 -9.84 8.98
CA VAL A 34 4.90 -10.91 9.92
C VAL A 34 5.18 -12.29 9.33
N LEU A 35 4.83 -12.51 8.05
CA LEU A 35 5.11 -13.78 7.38
C LEU A 35 6.61 -14.06 7.27
N ALA A 36 7.40 -13.08 6.82
CA ALA A 36 8.85 -13.22 6.69
C ALA A 36 9.51 -13.63 8.02
N ARG A 37 9.14 -12.97 9.12
CA ARG A 37 9.61 -13.30 10.47
C ARG A 37 9.17 -14.69 10.92
N GLY A 38 7.95 -15.11 10.56
CA GLY A 38 7.45 -16.45 10.83
C GLY A 38 8.28 -17.54 10.15
N PHE A 39 8.58 -17.37 8.86
CA PHE A 39 9.44 -18.30 8.13
C PHE A 39 10.88 -18.29 8.64
N GLU A 40 11.42 -17.12 8.97
CA GLU A 40 12.74 -16.98 9.56
C GLU A 40 12.84 -17.73 10.90
N ALA A 41 11.82 -17.64 11.75
CA ALA A 41 11.76 -18.34 13.03
C ALA A 41 11.70 -19.88 12.89
N VAL A 42 11.13 -20.39 11.80
CA VAL A 42 11.09 -21.83 11.47
C VAL A 42 12.36 -22.27 10.72
N GLY A 43 13.23 -21.34 10.36
CA GLY A 43 14.48 -21.60 9.64
C GLY A 43 14.34 -21.69 8.12
N ASP A 44 13.17 -21.38 7.57
CA ASP A 44 12.93 -21.32 6.13
C ASP A 44 13.39 -19.97 5.57
N LYS A 45 14.65 -19.94 5.14
CA LYS A 45 15.30 -18.72 4.65
C LYS A 45 14.80 -18.30 3.27
N ILE A 46 14.35 -19.24 2.44
CA ILE A 46 13.95 -18.93 1.05
C ILE A 46 12.63 -18.18 1.07
N ASP A 47 11.62 -18.72 1.77
CA ASP A 47 10.33 -18.05 1.85
C ASP A 47 10.40 -16.77 2.71
N ALA A 48 11.24 -16.74 3.75
CA ALA A 48 11.52 -15.51 4.49
C ALA A 48 12.07 -14.40 3.57
N GLU A 49 13.11 -14.69 2.79
CA GLU A 49 13.71 -13.72 1.86
C GLU A 49 12.70 -13.26 0.81
N ARG A 50 11.92 -14.19 0.24
CA ARG A 50 10.88 -13.86 -0.73
C ARG A 50 9.86 -12.88 -0.15
N HIS A 51 9.41 -13.09 1.09
CA HIS A 51 8.47 -12.19 1.75
C HIS A 51 9.11 -10.84 2.09
N TYR A 52 10.37 -10.80 2.49
CA TYR A 52 11.10 -9.55 2.70
C TYR A 52 11.25 -8.73 1.41
N GLN A 53 11.55 -9.36 0.27
CA GLN A 53 11.63 -8.68 -1.03
C GLN A 53 10.28 -8.09 -1.45
N GLN A 54 9.19 -8.84 -1.22
CA GLN A 54 7.83 -8.32 -1.45
C GLN A 54 7.50 -7.15 -0.52
N ALA A 55 7.86 -7.23 0.76
CA ALA A 55 7.67 -6.12 1.71
C ALA A 55 8.44 -4.87 1.27
N ASP A 56 9.71 -5.00 0.85
CA ASP A 56 10.48 -3.86 0.35
C ASP A 56 9.85 -3.23 -0.90
N HIS A 57 9.28 -4.05 -1.80
CA HIS A 57 8.52 -3.54 -2.95
C HIS A 57 7.36 -2.65 -2.52
N TYR A 58 6.54 -3.10 -1.57
CA TYR A 58 5.42 -2.29 -1.05
C TYR A 58 5.88 -1.03 -0.32
N ARG A 59 6.99 -1.10 0.42
CA ARG A 59 7.61 0.07 1.06
C ARG A 59 8.04 1.13 0.03
N ARG A 60 8.63 0.72 -1.09
CA ARG A 60 8.98 1.64 -2.19
C ARG A 60 7.75 2.28 -2.82
N LEU A 61 6.66 1.53 -2.98
CA LEU A 61 5.40 2.07 -3.50
C LEU A 61 4.78 3.10 -2.56
N LEU A 62 4.79 2.85 -1.25
CA LEU A 62 4.35 3.81 -0.23
C LEU A 62 5.18 5.10 -0.28
N ASN A 63 6.50 4.98 -0.32
CA ASN A 63 7.39 6.14 -0.37
C ASN A 63 7.22 6.96 -1.66
N ARG A 64 6.95 6.32 -2.80
CA ARG A 64 6.65 7.01 -4.06
C ARG A 64 5.31 7.75 -4.05
N LYS A 65 4.35 7.33 -3.23
CA LYS A 65 3.07 8.03 -3.06
C LYS A 65 3.13 9.19 -2.07
N ALA A 66 4.05 9.13 -1.12
CA ALA A 66 4.22 10.17 -0.10
C ALA A 66 5.10 11.36 -0.55
N ALA A 67 5.80 11.22 -1.69
CA ALA A 67 6.65 12.24 -2.31
C ALA A 67 5.88 13.04 -3.37
#